data_AF-A0A1G7JUR9-F1
#
_entry.id   AF-A0A1G7JUR9-F1
#
_cell.length_a   1.000
_cell.length_b   1.000
_cell.length_c   1.000
_cell.angle_alpha   90.00
_cell.angle_beta   90.00
_cell.angle_gamma   90.00
#
_symmetry.space_group_name_H-M   'P 1'
#
loop_
_entity.id
_entity.type
_entity.pdbx_description
1 polymer ?
#
loop_
_entity_poly.entity_id
_entity_poly.type
_entity_poly.pdbx_seq_one_letter_code
_entity_poly.pdbx_strand_id
1 'polypeptide(L)' 'MAIYRILQNSPLGPEEITRLSRAYEQALRTIGVQDRNDPLTELIAKKIIEIGQTDLKDPAEICGRAVEQLGLPKG' A
#
# COMPACT_ATOMS: atom_id res chain seq x y z
N MET A 1 4.68 -8.15 -8.18
CA MET A 1 3.96 -7.18 -7.35
C MET A 1 4.17 -7.55 -5.89
N ALA A 2 4.92 -6.75 -5.15
CA ALA A 2 5.29 -7.04 -3.77
C ALA A 2 4.07 -7.24 -2.85
N ILE A 3 3.04 -6.38 -2.99
CA ILE A 3 1.86 -6.43 -2.12
C ILE A 3 1.08 -7.75 -2.22
N TYR A 4 0.93 -8.32 -3.41
CA TYR A 4 0.17 -9.57 -3.60
C TYR A 4 0.83 -10.76 -2.89
N ARG A 5 2.17 -10.79 -2.80
CA ARG A 5 2.89 -11.83 -2.05
C ARG A 5 2.65 -11.71 -0.55
N ILE A 6 2.57 -10.48 -0.04
CA ILE A 6 2.32 -10.22 1.38
C ILE A 6 0.86 -10.53 1.73
N LEU A 7 -0.07 -10.08 0.88
CA LEU A 7 -1.51 -10.32 1.03
C LEU A 7 -1.88 -11.82 0.94
N GLN A 8 -1.23 -12.59 0.06
CA GLN A 8 -1.44 -14.05 -0.01
C GLN A 8 -1.09 -14.80 1.27
N ASN A 9 -0.17 -14.27 2.09
CA ASN A 9 0.22 -14.87 3.36
C ASN A 9 -0.56 -14.31 4.56
N SER A 10 -1.49 -13.39 4.33
CA SER A 10 -2.24 -12.70 5.38
C SER A 10 -3.66 -13.27 5.47
N PRO A 11 -4.27 -13.36 6.67
CA PRO A 11 -5.64 -13.86 6.85
C PRO A 11 -6.74 -12.87 6.37
N LEU A 12 -6.40 -11.95 5.46
CA LEU A 12 -7.27 -10.87 5.00
C LEU A 12 -8.33 -11.39 4.03
N GLY A 13 -9.55 -10.87 4.15
CA GLY A 13 -10.63 -11.20 3.22
C GLY A 13 -10.39 -10.65 1.81
N PRO A 14 -11.09 -11.17 0.77
CA PRO A 14 -10.95 -10.70 -0.61
C PRO A 14 -11.29 -9.21 -0.78
N GLU A 15 -12.19 -8.68 0.04
CA GLU A 15 -12.55 -7.25 0.05
C GLU A 15 -11.40 -6.38 0.57
N GLU A 16 -10.74 -6.79 1.66
CA GLU A 16 -9.55 -6.11 2.19
C GLU A 16 -8.39 -6.18 1.22
N ILE A 17 -8.14 -7.35 0.61
CA ILE A 17 -7.10 -7.53 -0.41
C ILE A 17 -7.32 -6.54 -1.57
N THR A 18 -8.56 -6.39 -2.05
CA THR A 18 -8.92 -5.46 -3.12
C THR A 18 -8.69 -4.00 -2.71
N ARG A 19 -9.11 -3.64 -1.50
CA ARG A 19 -8.94 -2.29 -0.94
C ARG A 19 -7.47 -1.92 -0.79
N LEU A 20 -6.65 -2.80 -0.20
CA LEU A 20 -5.23 -2.58 0.02
C LEU A 20 -4.45 -2.54 -1.29
N SER A 21 -4.81 -3.41 -2.24
CA SER A 21 -4.21 -3.40 -3.58
C SER A 21 -4.47 -2.07 -4.30
N ARG A 22 -5.69 -1.53 -4.21
CA ARG A 22 -6.01 -0.19 -4.77
C ARG A 22 -5.23 0.92 -4.11
N ALA A 23 -5.15 0.94 -2.77
CA ALA A 23 -4.39 1.94 -2.03
C ALA A 23 -2.90 1.91 -2.42
N TYR A 24 -2.36 0.70 -2.61
CA TYR A 24 -0.99 0.49 -3.05
C TYR A 24 -0.71 0.98 -4.45
N GLU A 25 -1.56 0.63 -5.43
CA GLU A 25 -1.42 1.12 -6.80
C GLU A 25 -1.52 2.65 -6.87
N GLN A 26 -2.42 3.22 -6.07
CA GLN A 26 -2.55 4.67 -5.94
C GLN A 26 -1.28 5.31 -5.36
N ALA A 27 -0.72 4.74 -4.29
CA ALA A 27 0.52 5.22 -3.70
C ALA A 27 1.69 5.18 -4.69
N LEU A 28 1.87 4.06 -5.41
CA LEU A 28 2.92 3.93 -6.43
C LEU A 28 2.76 5.00 -7.53
N ARG A 29 1.52 5.27 -7.94
CA ARG A 29 1.22 6.29 -8.96
C ARG A 29 1.50 7.71 -8.43
N THR A 30 1.14 8.01 -7.18
CA THR A 30 1.38 9.31 -6.54
C THR A 30 2.88 9.58 -6.34
N ILE A 31 3.64 8.55 -5.98
CA ILE A 31 5.09 8.65 -5.74
C ILE A 31 5.87 8.59 -7.08
N GLY A 32 5.25 8.08 -8.15
CA GLY A 32 5.89 7.93 -9.46
C GLY A 32 6.84 6.73 -9.56
N VAL A 33 6.65 5.70 -8.73
CA VAL A 33 7.51 4.51 -8.73
C VAL A 33 7.20 3.64 -9.95
N GLN A 34 8.11 3.67 -10.93
CA GLN A 34 8.00 2.86 -12.14
C GLN A 34 8.63 1.47 -11.97
N ASP A 35 9.69 1.38 -11.16
CA ASP A 35 10.37 0.11 -10.93
C ASP A 35 9.63 -0.73 -9.89
N ARG A 36 9.08 -1.86 -10.34
CA ARG A 36 8.27 -2.76 -9.53
C ARG A 36 9.09 -3.75 -8.68
N ASN A 37 10.42 -3.74 -8.85
CA ASN A 37 11.38 -4.50 -8.04
C ASN A 37 12.10 -3.61 -7.04
N ASP A 38 11.85 -2.31 -7.06
CA ASP A 38 12.45 -1.38 -6.13
C ASP A 38 12.06 -1.76 -4.70
N PRO A 39 13.01 -1.83 -3.75
CA PRO A 39 12.71 -2.10 -2.34
C PRO A 39 11.70 -1.12 -1.75
N LEU A 40 11.58 0.09 -2.31
CA LEU A 40 10.55 1.05 -1.95
C LEU A 40 9.14 0.50 -2.19
N THR A 41 8.92 -0.27 -3.26
CA THR A 41 7.63 -0.89 -3.54
C THR A 41 7.24 -1.92 -2.50
N GLU A 42 8.19 -2.57 -1.84
CA GLU A 42 7.93 -3.52 -0.77
C GLU A 42 7.65 -2.80 0.56
N LEU A 43 8.36 -1.70 0.82
CA LEU A 43 8.10 -0.81 1.97
C LEU A 43 6.71 -0.21 1.91
N ILE A 44 6.30 0.34 0.76
CA ILE A 44 4.96 0.88 0.55
C ILE A 44 3.91 -0.21 0.78
N ALA A 45 4.13 -1.42 0.23
CA ALA A 45 3.19 -2.53 0.40
C ALA A 45 2.98 -2.91 1.87
N LYS A 46 4.08 -3.09 2.63
CA LYS A 46 4.02 -3.38 4.07
C LYS A 46 3.29 -2.27 4.82
N LYS A 47 3.57 -1.01 4.48
CA LYS A 47 2.97 0.14 5.16
C LYS A 47 1.47 0.29 4.91
N ILE A 48 1.04 0.08 3.67
CA ILE A 48 -0.37 0.05 3.28
C ILE A 48 -1.11 -1.04 4.06
N ILE A 49 -0.52 -2.23 4.19
CA ILE A 49 -1.13 -3.35 4.93
C ILE A 49 -1.20 -3.01 6.42
N GLU A 50 -0.12 -2.52 7.02
CA GLU A 50 -0.07 -2.12 8.44
C GLU A 50 -1.14 -1.07 8.77
N ILE A 51 -1.27 -0.04 7.92
CA ILE A 51 -2.28 1.02 8.10
C ILE A 51 -3.69 0.50 7.83
N GLY A 52 -3.87 -0.35 6.82
CA GLY A 52 -5.19 -0.89 6.49
C GLY A 52 -5.66 -2.04 7.39
N GLN A 53 -4.79 -2.58 8.25
CA GLN A 53 -5.16 -3.43 9.39
C GLN A 53 -5.67 -2.62 10.60
N THR A 54 -5.54 -1.28 10.58
CA THR A 54 -6.16 -0.41 11.59
C THR A 54 -7.63 -0.14 11.26
N ASP A 55 -8.30 0.73 12.02
CA ASP A 55 -9.70 1.10 11.77
C ASP A 55 -9.92 1.86 10.45
N LEU A 56 -8.83 2.23 9.75
CA LEU A 56 -8.89 2.89 8.45
C LEU A 56 -9.35 1.92 7.35
N LYS A 57 -10.55 2.18 6.83
CA LYS A 57 -11.14 1.44 5.70
C LYS A 57 -11.08 2.21 4.37
N ASP A 58 -10.66 3.46 4.38
CA ASP A 58 -10.60 4.24 3.15
C ASP A 58 -9.23 4.08 2.45
N PRO A 59 -9.19 3.61 1.20
CA PRO A 59 -7.93 3.38 0.49
C PRO A 59 -7.15 4.66 0.20
N ALA A 60 -7.81 5.81 0.07
CA ALA A 60 -7.12 7.08 -0.14
C ALA A 60 -6.46 7.58 1.16
N GLU A 61 -7.14 7.41 2.30
CA GLU A 61 -6.56 7.69 3.62
C GLU A 61 -5.37 6.77 3.93
N ILE A 62 -5.51 5.47 3.66
CA ILE A 62 -4.43 4.49 3.83
C ILE A 62 -3.22 4.87 2.98
N CYS A 63 -3.45 5.24 1.72
CA CYS A 63 -2.42 5.74 0.81
C CYS A 63 -1.75 7.00 1.36
N GLY A 64 -2.54 8.01 1.74
CA GLY A 64 -2.02 9.29 2.26
C GLY A 64 -1.16 9.11 3.51
N ARG A 65 -1.62 8.26 4.45
CA ARG A 65 -0.86 7.91 5.65
C ARG A 65 0.41 7.14 5.33
N ALA A 66 0.38 6.21 4.38
CA ALA A 66 1.57 5.45 3.99
C ALA A 66 2.65 6.37 3.39
N VAL A 67 2.25 7.25 2.47
CA VAL A 67 3.14 8.25 1.85
C VAL A 67 3.74 9.18 2.90
N GLU A 68 2.90 9.68 3.82
CA GLU A 68 3.31 10.57 4.90
C GLU A 68 4.27 9.90 5.89
N GLN A 69 3.98 8.67 6.33
CA GLN A 69 4.86 7.93 7.24
C GLN A 69 6.18 7.52 6.59
N LEU A 70 6.20 7.33 5.27
CA LEU A 70 7.42 7.04 4.52
C LEU A 70 8.22 8.32 4.18
N GLY A 71 7.69 9.51 4.50
CA GLY A 71 8.32 10.79 4.17
C GLY A 71 8.44 11.04 2.67
N LEU A 72 7.58 10.39 1.87
CA LEU A 72 7.63 10.48 0.41
C LEU A 72 6.91 11.74 -0.07
N PRO A 73 7.44 12.46 -1.07
CA PRO A 73 6.77 13.62 -1.62
C PRO A 73 5.43 13.20 -2.23
N LYS A 74 4.37 13.92 -1.85
CA LYS A 74 3.07 13.85 -2.54
C LYS A 74 3.28 14.55 -3.89
N GLY A 75 3.52 13.79 -4.95
CA GLY A 75 3.71 14.30 -6.31
C GLY A 75 2.50 15.06 -6.84
#